data_AF-A0A956MHI4-F1
#
_entry.id   AF-A0A956MHI4-F1
#
_cell.length_a   1.000
_cell.length_b   1.000
_cell.length_c   1.000
_cell.angle_alpha   90.00
_cell.angle_beta   90.00
_cell.angle_gamma   90.00
#
_symmetry.space_group_name_H-M   'P 1'
#
loop_
_entity.id
_entity.type
_entity.pdbx_description
1 polymer ?
#
loop_
_entity_poly.entity_id
_entity_poly.type
_entity_poly.pdbx_seq_one_letter_code
_entity_poly.pdbx_strand_id
1 'polypeptide(L)' 'TQVAARVEGEDLELSTPGGTVLHVPPPSADAEAVPVRIWGDDVRARAAGGEADRWLSDTLGFPCRLVRLDP' A
#
# COMPACT_ATOMS: atom_id res chain seq x y z
N THR A 1 -1.21 16.64 0.83
CA THR A 1 -2.01 15.79 -0.06
C THR A 1 -2.87 14.85 0.77
N GLN A 2 -4.10 14.57 0.35
CA GLN A 2 -4.97 13.57 0.99
C GLN A 2 -5.17 12.39 0.04
N VAL A 3 -5.10 11.17 0.59
CA VAL A 3 -5.42 9.91 -0.10
C VAL A 3 -6.60 9.28 0.61
N ALA A 4 -7.62 8.87 -0.14
CA ALA A 4 -8.70 8.04 0.36
C ALA A 4 -8.40 6.56 0.05
N ALA A 5 -8.76 5.68 0.96
CA ALA A 5 -8.57 4.24 0.85
C ALA A 5 -9.90 3.53 1.09
N ARG A 6 -10.25 2.58 0.22
CA ARG A 6 -11.48 1.81 0.29
C ARG A 6 -11.19 0.35 0.01
N VAL A 7 -11.66 -0.53 0.88
CA VAL A 7 -11.51 -1.99 0.72
C VAL A 7 -12.70 -2.54 -0.04
N GLU A 8 -12.45 -3.28 -1.11
CA GLU A 8 -13.45 -3.94 -1.96
C GLU A 8 -13.12 -5.44 -2.00
N GLY A 9 -13.73 -6.21 -1.10
CA GLY A 9 -13.35 -7.62 -0.89
C GLY A 9 -11.93 -7.73 -0.32
N GLU A 10 -11.01 -8.31 -1.09
CA GLU A 10 -9.57 -8.36 -0.75
C GLU A 10 -8.75 -7.28 -1.46
N ASP A 11 -9.37 -6.56 -2.39
CA ASP A 11 -8.72 -5.49 -3.14
C ASP A 11 -8.78 -4.17 -2.37
N LEU A 12 -7.82 -3.31 -2.64
CA LEU A 12 -7.74 -1.96 -2.10
C LEU A 12 -7.84 -0.95 -3.25
N GLU A 13 -8.79 -0.03 -3.15
CA GLU A 13 -8.88 1.14 -4.01
C GLU A 13 -8.28 2.35 -3.29
N LEU A 14 -7.32 3.01 -3.95
CA LEU A 14 -6.75 4.28 -3.53
C LEU A 14 -7.22 5.38 -4.47
N SER A 15 -7.62 6.52 -3.92
CA SER A 15 -8.03 7.67 -4.73
C SER A 15 -7.55 9.00 -4.16
N THR A 16 -7.38 9.96 -5.06
CA THR A 16 -7.11 11.37 -4.71
C THR A 16 -8.34 12.23 -4.98
N PRO A 17 -8.48 13.39 -4.32
CA PRO A 17 -9.55 14.35 -4.63
C PRO A 17 -9.55 14.83 -6.10
N GLY A 18 -8.42 14.72 -6.80
CA GLY A 18 -8.29 15.07 -8.22
C GLY A 18 -8.79 14.01 -9.21
N GLY A 19 -9.34 12.90 -8.71
CA GLY A 19 -9.97 11.86 -9.55
C GLY A 19 -9.01 10.78 -10.07
N THR A 20 -7.74 10.78 -9.67
CA THR A 20 -6.86 9.63 -9.94
C THR A 20 -7.23 8.49 -9.00
N VAL A 21 -7.48 7.31 -9.56
CA VAL A 21 -7.82 6.08 -8.85
C VAL A 21 -6.77 5.01 -9.19
N LEU A 22 -6.37 4.24 -8.19
CA LEU A 22 -5.52 3.05 -8.33
C LEU A 22 -6.21 1.88 -7.64
N HIS A 23 -6.37 0.77 -8.37
CA HIS A 23 -6.78 -0.51 -7.80
C HIS A 23 -5.53 -1.33 -7.47
N VAL A 24 -5.47 -1.83 -6.25
CA VAL A 24 -4.35 -2.60 -5.71
C VAL A 24 -4.89 -3.97 -5.31
N PRO A 25 -4.57 -5.05 -6.07
CA PRO A 25 -4.95 -6.39 -5.70
C PRO A 25 -4.20 -6.85 -4.44
N PRO A 26 -4.67 -7.88 -3.74
CA PRO A 26 -3.91 -8.48 -2.64
C PRO A 26 -2.53 -8.93 -3.13
N PRO A 27 -1.46 -8.73 -2.33
CA PRO A 27 -0.14 -9.22 -2.71
C PRO A 27 -0.15 -10.74 -2.81
N SER A 28 0.66 -11.28 -3.74
CA SER A 28 0.82 -12.73 -3.86
C SER A 28 1.41 -13.33 -2.57
N ALA A 29 1.18 -14.62 -2.35
CA ALA A 29 1.77 -15.33 -1.21
C ALA A 29 3.31 -15.29 -1.21
N ASP A 30 3.91 -15.22 -2.40
CA ASP A 30 5.37 -15.14 -2.61
C ASP A 30 5.90 -13.70 -2.70
N ALA A 31 5.07 -12.69 -2.44
CA ALA A 31 5.50 -11.29 -2.44
C ALA A 31 6.61 -11.05 -1.41
N GLU A 32 7.45 -10.05 -1.67
CA GLU A 32 8.54 -9.67 -0.77
C GLU A 32 8.02 -9.41 0.65
N ALA A 33 8.62 -10.09 1.63
CA ALA A 33 8.38 -9.86 3.04
C ALA A 33 9.24 -8.69 3.53
N VAL A 34 8.63 -7.52 3.65
CA VAL A 34 9.26 -6.27 4.08
C VAL A 34 9.29 -6.20 5.60
N PRO A 35 10.46 -6.07 6.25
CA PRO A 35 10.53 -5.80 7.67
C PRO A 35 10.05 -4.37 7.95
N VAL A 36 9.03 -4.23 8.80
CA VAL A 36 8.46 -2.94 9.21
C VAL A 36 8.29 -2.90 10.72
N ARG A 37 8.29 -1.70 11.29
CA ARG A 37 8.07 -1.47 12.71
C ARG A 37 6.74 -0.78 12.95
N ILE A 38 5.83 -1.43 13.67
CA ILE A 38 4.50 -0.89 14.01
C ILE A 38 4.41 -0.82 15.53
N TRP A 39 4.24 0.39 16.08
CA TRP A 39 4.15 0.62 17.53
C TRP A 39 5.29 0.01 18.37
N GLY A 40 6.48 -0.15 17.78
CA GLY A 40 7.65 -0.75 18.43
C GLY A 40 7.85 -2.23 18.12
N ASP A 41 6.85 -2.90 17.55
CA ASP A 41 6.93 -4.30 17.15
C ASP A 41 7.55 -4.43 15.76
N ASP A 42 8.56 -5.29 15.63
CA ASP A 42 9.16 -5.66 14.35
C ASP A 42 8.34 -6.80 13.72
N VAL A 43 7.67 -6.51 12.61
CA VAL A 43 6.81 -7.45 11.88
C VAL A 43 7.24 -7.56 10.42
N ARG A 44 6.84 -8.64 9.76
CA ARG A 44 7.02 -8.82 8.31
C ARG A 44 5.68 -8.61 7.61
N ALA A 45 5.64 -7.62 6.73
CA ALA A 45 4.46 -7.30 5.92
C ALA A 45 4.76 -7.61 4.44
N ARG A 46 3.75 -8.01 3.67
CA ARG A 46 3.93 -8.29 2.23
C ARG A 46 3.89 -7.01 1.42
N ALA A 47 4.85 -6.83 0.51
CA ALA A 47 4.86 -5.69 -0.41
C ALA A 47 3.64 -5.74 -1.36
N ALA A 48 2.90 -4.64 -1.47
CA ALA A 48 1.73 -4.55 -2.35
C ALA A 48 2.11 -4.40 -3.84
N GLY A 49 3.35 -3.98 -4.13
CA GLY A 49 3.91 -3.91 -5.48
C GLY A 49 4.40 -2.52 -5.86
N GLY A 50 5.31 -2.47 -6.85
CA GLY A 50 6.00 -1.23 -7.22
C GLY A 50 5.09 -0.16 -7.83
N GLU A 51 3.95 -0.54 -8.42
CA GLU A 51 2.96 0.42 -8.92
C GLU A 51 2.32 1.22 -7.78
N ALA A 52 1.91 0.55 -6.71
CA ALA A 52 1.36 1.19 -5.53
C ALA A 52 2.39 2.07 -4.81
N ASP A 53 3.63 1.58 -4.68
CA ASP A 53 4.75 2.34 -4.10
C ASP A 53 4.98 3.66 -4.86
N ARG A 54 5.02 3.58 -6.20
CA ARG A 54 5.21 4.75 -7.06
C ARG A 54 4.05 5.72 -6.94
N TRP A 55 2.82 5.23 -7.08
CA TRP A 55 1.62 6.07 -7.05
C TRP A 55 1.50 6.83 -5.73
N LEU A 56 1.74 6.17 -4.59
CA LEU A 56 1.71 6.81 -3.28
C LEU A 56 2.86 7.79 -3.12
N SER A 57 4.08 7.43 -3.54
CA SER A 57 5.24 8.33 -3.45
C SER A 57 5.02 9.61 -4.25
N ASP A 58 4.54 9.49 -5.48
CA ASP A 58 4.22 10.62 -6.36
C ASP A 58 3.10 11.49 -5.76
N THR A 59 2.08 10.85 -5.16
CA THR A 59 0.94 11.54 -4.55
C THR A 59 1.31 12.26 -3.23
N LEU A 60 2.06 11.60 -2.36
CA LEU A 60 2.42 12.11 -1.03
C LEU A 60 3.63 13.06 -1.07
N GLY A 61 4.43 13.02 -2.13
CA GLY A 61 5.60 13.89 -2.32
C GLY A 61 6.84 13.44 -1.56
N PHE A 62 6.86 12.20 -1.07
CA PHE A 62 8.04 11.58 -0.45
C PHE A 62 8.08 10.07 -0.75
N PRO A 63 9.28 9.45 -0.81
CA PRO A 63 9.39 8.01 -1.05
C PRO A 63 8.71 7.19 0.04
N CYS A 64 7.81 6.30 -0.35
CA CYS A 64 7.13 5.38 0.54
C CYS A 64 6.77 4.07 -0.18
N ARG A 65 6.43 3.05 0.60
CA ARG A 65 6.01 1.74 0.10
C ARG A 65 4.67 1.35 0.73
N LEU A 66 3.81 0.68 -0.04
CA LEU A 66 2.59 0.07 0.46
C LEU A 66 2.85 -1.39 0.83
N VAL A 67 2.45 -1.77 2.03
CA VAL A 67 2.55 -3.14 2.52
C VAL A 67 1.22 -3.60 3.11
N ARG A 68 0.91 -4.88 2.97
CA ARG A 68 -0.22 -5.54 3.64
C ARG A 68 0.31 -6.28 4.86
N LEU A 69 -0.26 -5.97 6.03
CA LEU A 69 -0.10 -6.82 7.20
C LEU A 69 -1.14 -7.93 7.12
N ASP A 70 -0.68 -9.16 7.03
CA ASP A 70 -1.56 -10.32 7.08
C ASP A 70 -1.76 -10.73 8.56
N PRO A 71 -2.98 -11.14 8.94
CA PRO A 71 -3.26 -11.61 10.29
C PRO A 71 -2.55 -12.92 10.65
#